data_AF-A0A4U6T938-F1
#
_entry.id   AF-A0A4U6T938-F1
#
_cell.length_a   1.000
_cell.length_b   1.000
_cell.length_c   1.000
_cell.angle_alpha   90.00
_cell.angle_beta   90.00
_cell.angle_gamma   90.00
#
_symmetry.space_group_name_H-M   'P 1'
#
loop_
_entity.id
_entity.type
_entity.pdbx_description
1 polymer ?
#
loop_
_entity_poly.entity_id
_entity_poly.type
_entity_poly.pdbx_seq_one_letter_code
_entity_poly.pdbx_strand_id
1 'polypeptide(L)'
;MRTWMRTKQGEDEAVQLAREKEESEGNALSIKKCISVLNTLEVTKEEKAKSFKLFKDPDNRQIFLSACDDDPEVALLWLRSEIA
;
A
#
# COMPACT_ATOMS: atom_id res chain seq x y z
N MET A 1 41.75 8.58 30.07
CA MET A 1 41.70 8.95 28.64
C MET A 1 40.93 7.89 27.87
N ARG A 2 40.17 8.33 26.87
CA ARG A 2 39.39 7.55 25.87
C ARG A 2 37.95 7.20 26.25
N THR A 3 37.18 8.27 26.22
CA THR A 3 35.81 8.39 25.72
C THR A 3 35.44 7.44 24.57
N TRP A 4 34.17 7.03 24.59
CA TRP A 4 33.28 6.93 23.42
C TRP A 4 33.48 5.77 22.43
N MET A 5 33.06 4.55 22.80
CA MET A 5 32.77 3.49 21.83
C MET A 5 31.54 2.66 22.25
N ARG A 6 30.35 3.28 22.36
CA ARG A 6 29.09 2.52 22.47
C ARG A 6 27.86 3.18 21.84
N THR A 7 28.01 4.30 21.14
CA THR A 7 26.86 5.06 20.60
C THR A 7 27.03 5.35 19.11
N LYS A 8 27.51 4.35 18.35
CA LYS A 8 27.75 4.45 16.90
C LYS A 8 27.46 3.12 16.18
N GLN A 9 26.46 2.36 16.63
CA GLN A 9 26.07 1.11 15.96
C GLN A 9 24.56 0.83 15.97
N GLY A 10 23.72 1.77 16.44
CA GLY A 10 22.26 1.59 16.49
C GLY A 10 21.46 2.46 15.52
N GLU A 11 22.08 3.49 14.93
CA GLU A 11 21.37 4.45 14.06
C GLU A 11 21.38 4.01 12.58
N ASP A 12 22.39 3.26 12.15
CA ASP A 12 22.52 2.78 10.76
C ASP A 12 21.55 1.64 10.40
N GLU A 13 21.11 0.82 11.37
CA GLU A 13 20.13 -0.25 11.13
C GLU A 13 18.70 0.30 10.97
N ALA A 14 18.33 1.37 11.69
CA ALA A 14 17.00 1.97 11.57
C ALA A 14 16.80 2.71 10.23
N VAL A 15 17.86 3.35 9.71
CA VAL A 15 17.83 4.05 8.43
C VAL A 15 17.83 3.09 7.24
N GLN A 16 18.55 1.95 7.33
CA GLN A 16 18.46 0.92 6.29
C GLN A 16 17.08 0.24 6.29
N LEU A 17 16.52 -0.08 7.47
CA LEU A 17 15.18 -0.67 7.53
C LEU A 17 14.11 0.28 6.96
N ALA A 18 14.21 1.59 7.20
CA ALA A 18 13.29 2.58 6.63
C ALA A 18 13.42 2.66 5.10
N ARG A 19 14.65 2.61 4.56
CA ARG A 19 14.89 2.66 3.11
C ARG A 19 14.47 1.38 2.39
N GLU A 20 14.67 0.21 3.01
CA GLU A 20 14.18 -1.08 2.49
C GLU A 20 12.65 -1.17 2.57
N LYS A 21 12.04 -0.59 3.60
CA LYS A 21 10.58 -0.53 3.73
C LYS A 21 9.96 0.37 2.66
N GLU A 22 10.55 1.51 2.34
CA GLU A 22 10.07 2.37 1.23
C GLU A 22 10.28 1.75 -0.17
N GLU A 23 11.42 1.07 -0.41
CA GLU A 23 11.69 0.44 -1.71
C GLU A 23 10.85 -0.83 -1.93
N SER A 24 10.51 -1.56 -0.87
CA SER A 24 9.55 -2.67 -0.92
C SER A 24 8.09 -2.18 -0.98
N GLU A 25 7.76 -1.03 -0.40
CA GLU A 25 6.40 -0.45 -0.37
C GLU A 25 5.99 0.09 -1.75
N GLY A 26 6.94 0.59 -2.55
CA GLY A 26 6.69 0.95 -3.96
C GLY A 26 6.20 -0.22 -4.82
N ASN A 27 6.60 -1.46 -4.47
CA ASN A 27 6.11 -2.67 -5.14
C ASN A 27 4.81 -3.20 -4.47
N ALA A 28 4.64 -2.96 -3.17
CA ALA A 28 3.44 -3.31 -2.41
C ALA A 28 2.21 -2.50 -2.88
N LEU A 29 2.39 -1.23 -3.23
CA LEU A 29 1.35 -0.34 -3.76
C LEU A 29 1.23 -0.36 -5.29
N SER A 30 1.74 -1.41 -5.95
CA SER A 30 1.68 -1.49 -7.40
C SER A 30 0.24 -1.68 -7.91
N ILE A 31 -0.06 -1.11 -9.08
CA ILE A 31 -1.35 -1.30 -9.76
C ILE A 31 -1.68 -2.80 -9.94
N LYS A 32 -0.66 -3.61 -10.22
CA LYS A 32 -0.81 -5.07 -10.36
C LYS A 32 -1.34 -5.71 -9.07
N LYS A 33 -0.87 -5.27 -7.90
CA LYS A 33 -1.34 -5.74 -6.59
C LYS A 33 -2.81 -5.33 -6.38
N CYS A 34 -3.15 -4.06 -6.61
CA CYS A 34 -4.54 -3.58 -6.52
C CYS A 34 -5.49 -4.39 -7.41
N ILE A 35 -5.09 -4.68 -8.66
CA ILE A 35 -5.90 -5.51 -9.58
C ILE A 35 -6.04 -6.94 -9.05
N SER A 36 -4.97 -7.53 -8.52
CA SER A 36 -5.00 -8.88 -7.95
C SER A 36 -5.96 -8.97 -6.77
N VAL A 37 -5.92 -7.99 -5.86
CA VAL A 37 -6.82 -7.90 -4.70
C VAL A 37 -8.25 -7.63 -5.17
N LEU A 38 -8.46 -6.72 -6.12
CA LEU A 38 -9.79 -6.46 -6.69
C LEU A 38 -10.41 -7.71 -7.34
N ASN A 39 -9.60 -8.61 -7.89
CA ASN A 39 -10.07 -9.88 -8.45
C ASN A 39 -10.55 -10.89 -7.39
N THR A 40 -10.12 -10.76 -6.14
CA THR A 40 -10.59 -11.62 -5.04
C THR A 40 -11.87 -11.09 -4.41
N LEU A 41 -12.27 -9.85 -4.74
CA LEU A 41 -13.49 -9.21 -4.26
C LEU A 41 -14.64 -9.38 -5.26
N GLU A 42 -15.88 -9.36 -4.75
CA GLU A 42 -17.08 -9.47 -5.58
C GLU A 42 -17.42 -8.12 -6.23
N VAL A 43 -16.85 -7.88 -7.42
CA VAL A 43 -17.09 -6.67 -8.23
C VAL A 43 -17.61 -6.99 -9.62
N THR A 44 -18.51 -6.15 -10.13
CA THR A 44 -18.99 -6.25 -11.51
C THR A 44 -17.91 -5.83 -12.51
N LYS A 45 -18.08 -6.22 -13.78
CA LYS A 45 -17.16 -5.84 -14.87
C LYS A 45 -17.06 -4.32 -15.03
N GLU A 46 -18.15 -3.59 -14.81
CA GLU A 46 -18.17 -2.14 -14.91
C GLU A 46 -17.39 -1.48 -13.76
N GLU A 47 -17.64 -1.90 -12.53
CA GLU A 47 -16.91 -1.39 -11.36
C GLU A 47 -15.40 -1.64 -11.48
N LYS A 48 -15.04 -2.83 -11.98
CA LYS A 48 -13.64 -3.19 -12.26
C LYS A 48 -13.00 -2.29 -13.32
N ALA A 49 -13.73 -1.92 -14.37
CA ALA A 49 -13.20 -1.02 -15.39
C ALA A 49 -13.03 0.42 -14.85
N LYS A 50 -13.96 0.88 -14.01
CA LYS A 50 -13.92 2.22 -13.41
C LYS A 50 -12.78 2.35 -12.39
N SER A 51 -12.57 1.34 -11.55
CA SER A 51 -11.49 1.32 -10.53
C SER A 51 -10.08 1.38 -11.12
N PHE A 52 -9.86 0.95 -12.37
CA PHE A 52 -8.58 1.15 -13.05
C PHE A 52 -8.18 2.63 -13.18
N LYS A 53 -9.16 3.55 -13.21
CA LYS A 53 -8.88 4.98 -13.18
C LYS A 53 -8.45 5.44 -11.79
N LEU A 54 -9.07 4.92 -10.73
CA LEU A 54 -8.69 5.23 -9.35
C LEU A 54 -7.26 4.77 -9.04
N PHE A 55 -6.87 3.58 -9.50
CA PHE A 55 -5.52 3.05 -9.27
C PHE A 55 -4.40 3.78 -10.03
N LYS A 56 -4.70 4.77 -10.86
CA LYS A 56 -3.66 5.66 -11.42
C LYS A 56 -3.06 6.54 -10.33
N ASP A 57 -3.84 6.85 -9.31
CA ASP A 57 -3.45 7.68 -8.19
C ASP A 57 -2.79 6.82 -7.09
N PRO A 58 -1.59 7.18 -6.62
CA PRO A 58 -0.86 6.42 -5.61
C PRO A 58 -1.58 6.34 -4.27
N ASP A 59 -2.19 7.43 -3.81
CA ASP A 59 -2.92 7.50 -2.55
C ASP A 59 -4.17 6.60 -2.60
N ASN A 60 -4.91 6.59 -3.71
CA ASN A 60 -6.04 5.68 -3.90
C ASN A 60 -5.64 4.20 -3.84
N ARG A 61 -4.45 3.85 -4.36
CA ARG A 61 -3.93 2.47 -4.23
C ARG A 61 -3.64 2.13 -2.78
N GLN A 62 -3.04 3.06 -2.04
CA GLN A 62 -2.74 2.88 -0.63
C GLN A 62 -4.01 2.75 0.20
N ILE A 63 -5.01 3.62 0.01
CA ILE A 63 -6.29 3.55 0.71
C ILE A 63 -6.97 2.20 0.43
N PHE A 64 -7.05 1.79 -0.83
CA PHE A 64 -7.67 0.52 -1.21
C PHE A 64 -6.98 -0.68 -0.57
N LEU A 65 -5.65 -0.75 -0.64
CA LEU A 65 -4.89 -1.88 -0.11
C LEU A 65 -4.94 -1.92 1.41
N SER A 66 -4.75 -0.78 2.09
CA SER A 66 -4.87 -0.70 3.55
C SER A 66 -6.26 -1.09 4.03
N ALA A 67 -7.32 -0.54 3.42
CA ALA A 67 -8.68 -0.90 3.77
C ALA A 67 -8.95 -2.39 3.55
N CYS A 68 -8.39 -2.99 2.50
CA CYS A 68 -8.60 -4.40 2.19
C CYS A 68 -7.84 -5.37 3.10
N ASP A 69 -6.69 -4.95 3.66
CA ASP A 69 -5.95 -5.72 4.67
C ASP A 69 -6.73 -5.82 6.01
N ASP A 70 -7.44 -4.75 6.39
CA ASP A 70 -8.27 -4.71 7.59
C ASP A 70 -9.67 -5.31 7.37
N ASP A 71 -10.44 -4.80 6.39
CA ASP A 71 -11.81 -5.23 6.10
C ASP A 71 -12.16 -5.08 4.60
N PRO A 72 -12.26 -6.19 3.85
CA PRO A 72 -12.52 -6.15 2.42
C PRO A 72 -13.89 -5.57 2.04
N GLU A 73 -14.89 -5.62 2.93
CA GLU A 73 -16.21 -5.03 2.68
C GLU A 73 -16.15 -3.49 2.76
N VAL A 74 -15.42 -2.94 3.73
CA VAL A 74 -15.13 -1.49 3.83
C VAL A 74 -14.36 -1.01 2.59
N ALA A 75 -13.36 -1.79 2.13
CA ALA A 75 -12.63 -1.47 0.91
C ALA A 75 -13.55 -1.39 -0.32
N LEU A 76 -14.51 -2.32 -0.44
CA LEU A 76 -15.51 -2.30 -1.51
C LEU A 76 -16.49 -1.14 -1.41
N LEU A 77 -16.95 -0.81 -0.20
CA LEU A 77 -17.84 0.34 0.03
C LEU A 77 -17.16 1.64 -0.37
N TRP A 78 -15.91 1.83 0.04
CA TRP A 78 -15.10 2.98 -0.38
C TRP A 78 -14.92 3.01 -1.89
N LEU A 79 -14.53 1.89 -2.51
CA LEU A 79 -14.34 1.81 -3.97
C LEU A 79 -15.62 2.22 -4.73
N ARG A 80 -16.77 1.72 -4.29
CA ARG A 80 -18.09 2.03 -4.87
C ARG A 80 -18.46 3.50 -4.72
N SER A 81 -18.09 4.13 -3.60
CA SER A 81 -18.29 5.57 -3.40
C SER A 81 -17.47 6.40 -4.38
N GLU A 82 -16.24 5.99 -4.68
CA GLU A 82 -15.32 6.76 -5.54
C GLU A 82 -15.60 6.58 -7.05
N ILE A 83 -16.19 5.46 -7.46
CA ILE A 83 -16.54 5.18 -8.88
C ILE A 83 -17.98 5.53 -9.26
N ALA A 84 -18.79 5.98 -8.30
CA ALA A 84 -20.19 6.34 -8.48
C ALA A 84 -20.37 7.53 -9.43
#